data_AF-A0A8J2IUU0-F1
#
_entry.id   AF-A0A8J2IUU0-F1
#
_cell.length_a   1.000
_cell.length_b   1.000
_cell.length_c   1.000
_cell.angle_alpha   90.00
_cell.angle_beta   90.00
_cell.angle_gamma   90.00
#
_symmetry.space_group_name_H-M   'P 1'
#
loop_
_entity.id
_entity.type
_entity.pdbx_description
1 polymer ?
#
loop_
_entity_poly.entity_id
_entity_poly.type
_entity_poly.pdbx_seq_one_letter_code
_entity_poly.pdbx_strand_id
1 'polypeptide(L)'
;MVGIIHRRNEGPSPKRKRNKLIVRLKLRPSILAQFPQPSTRPAPKPLIKEHNTHQLQFLDQLISEQYAELDRLSQERTDTMANIANYERVCNIHLDTLHRNLADACDIGIKSCVIDESDGEKVRLLKEEIETMRVGVQNWSRILMEAKQDAASKKQQITMIAGNVKNLEEERRQLGQWT
;
A
#
# COMPACT_ATOMS: atom_id res chain seq x y z
N MET A 1 -48.51 24.12 -53.68
CA MET A 1 -49.27 23.43 -54.74
C MET A 1 -48.40 22.28 -55.24
N VAL A 2 -48.91 21.04 -55.12
CA VAL A 2 -48.48 19.76 -55.76
C VAL A 2 -47.04 19.27 -55.46
N GLY A 3 -46.74 18.03 -55.06
CA GLY A 3 -47.48 16.79 -54.83
C GLY A 3 -46.50 15.75 -54.20
N ILE A 4 -46.96 14.80 -53.38
CA ILE A 4 -47.30 13.40 -53.76
C ILE A 4 -46.04 12.54 -53.99
N ILE A 5 -45.81 11.30 -53.51
CA ILE A 5 -46.38 10.36 -52.52
C ILE A 5 -45.40 9.15 -52.51
N HIS A 6 -45.16 8.58 -51.32
CA HIS A 6 -44.95 7.14 -51.01
C HIS A 6 -43.76 6.26 -51.48
N ARG A 7 -43.23 5.61 -50.44
CA ARG A 7 -42.95 4.16 -50.24
C ARG A 7 -41.57 3.57 -50.58
N ARG A 8 -40.92 3.15 -49.47
CA ARG A 8 -40.23 1.87 -49.16
C ARG A 8 -39.28 1.26 -50.19
N ASN A 9 -38.00 1.14 -49.81
CA ASN A 9 -37.36 -0.18 -49.73
C ASN A 9 -36.10 -0.16 -48.86
N GLU A 10 -35.82 -1.32 -48.29
CA GLU A 10 -34.91 -1.64 -47.20
C GLU A 10 -33.42 -1.46 -47.53
N GLY A 11 -32.62 -1.11 -46.52
CA GLY A 11 -31.15 -1.14 -46.60
C GLY A 11 -30.49 -0.44 -45.40
N PRO A 12 -29.37 -0.95 -44.86
CA PRO A 12 -28.87 -0.60 -43.53
C PRO A 12 -28.30 0.83 -43.45
N SER A 13 -28.71 1.54 -42.41
CA SER A 13 -28.32 2.93 -42.11
C SER A 13 -26.81 3.11 -41.92
N PRO A 14 -26.13 4.00 -42.67
CA PRO A 14 -24.77 4.43 -42.35
C PRO A 14 -24.77 5.48 -41.22
N LYS A 15 -23.84 5.31 -40.29
CA LYS A 15 -23.64 6.08 -39.05
C LYS A 15 -23.62 7.61 -39.29
N ARG A 16 -24.47 8.34 -38.55
CA ARG A 16 -24.49 9.82 -38.45
C ARG A 16 -23.12 10.36 -37.97
N LYS A 17 -22.40 11.08 -38.84
CA LYS A 17 -21.27 11.95 -38.45
C LYS A 17 -21.83 13.22 -37.80
N ARG A 18 -21.54 13.44 -36.51
CA ARG A 18 -21.78 14.72 -35.82
C ARG A 18 -20.76 15.74 -36.34
N ASN A 19 -21.20 16.70 -37.15
CA ASN A 19 -20.40 17.85 -37.56
C ASN A 19 -20.19 18.78 -36.34
N LYS A 20 -18.97 18.82 -35.77
CA LYS A 20 -18.57 19.89 -34.86
C LYS A 20 -18.09 21.07 -35.70
N LEU A 21 -18.80 22.19 -35.64
CA LEU A 21 -18.32 23.46 -36.19
C LEU A 21 -17.11 23.92 -35.36
N ILE A 22 -15.91 23.89 -35.94
CA ILE A 22 -14.72 24.49 -35.34
C ILE A 22 -14.64 25.93 -35.87
N VAL A 23 -15.03 26.90 -35.04
CA VAL A 23 -14.82 28.32 -35.35
C VAL A 23 -13.35 28.63 -35.08
N ARG A 24 -12.57 28.79 -36.14
CA ARG A 24 -11.13 29.10 -36.07
C ARG A 24 -10.96 30.60 -35.90
N LEU A 25 -10.85 31.08 -34.66
CA LEU A 25 -10.50 32.48 -34.38
C LEU A 25 -9.12 32.79 -34.96
N LYS A 26 -9.06 33.50 -36.08
CA LYS A 26 -7.79 33.98 -36.65
C LYS A 26 -7.42 35.30 -35.97
N LEU A 27 -6.43 35.23 -35.08
CA LEU A 27 -5.78 36.42 -34.55
C LEU A 27 -5.11 37.21 -35.70
N ARG A 28 -5.17 38.54 -35.65
CA ARG A 28 -4.51 39.39 -36.65
C ARG A 28 -2.98 39.19 -36.59
N PRO A 29 -2.26 39.27 -37.73
CA PRO A 29 -0.81 39.07 -37.79
C PRO A 29 -0.01 39.93 -36.80
N SER A 30 -0.49 41.15 -36.53
CA SER A 30 0.13 42.08 -35.57
C SER A 30 0.05 41.62 -34.10
N ILE A 31 -0.94 40.79 -33.77
CA ILE A 31 -1.10 40.18 -32.44
C ILE A 31 -0.24 38.91 -32.36
N LEU A 32 -0.24 38.10 -33.42
CA LEU A 32 0.61 36.90 -33.53
C LEU A 32 2.11 37.22 -33.44
N ALA A 33 2.55 38.40 -33.91
CA ALA A 33 3.93 38.83 -33.84
C ALA A 33 4.41 39.26 -32.43
N GLN A 34 3.48 39.47 -31.49
CA GLN A 34 3.79 39.82 -30.09
C GLN A 34 4.00 38.57 -29.23
N PHE A 35 3.57 37.40 -29.72
CA PHE A 35 3.86 36.13 -29.06
C PHE A 35 5.23 35.63 -29.52
N PRO A 36 6.07 35.12 -28.61
CA PRO A 36 7.34 34.51 -28.98
C PRO A 36 7.07 33.39 -29.98
N GLN A 37 7.61 33.52 -31.19
CA GLN A 37 7.51 32.47 -32.20
C GLN A 37 8.20 31.22 -31.64
N PRO A 38 7.58 30.03 -31.68
CA PRO A 38 8.25 28.81 -31.28
C PRO A 38 9.48 28.66 -32.18
N SER A 39 10.67 28.70 -31.57
CA SER A 39 11.90 28.59 -32.32
C SER A 39 11.94 27.22 -32.99
N THR A 40 11.94 27.20 -34.33
CA THR A 40 12.24 26.00 -35.13
C THR A 40 13.72 25.59 -35.04
N ARG A 41 14.51 26.31 -34.24
CA ARG A 41 15.89 25.97 -33.92
C ARG A 41 15.87 24.81 -32.91
N PRO A 42 16.47 23.64 -33.20
CA PRO A 42 16.69 22.64 -32.18
C PRO A 42 17.42 23.30 -31.02
N ALA A 43 16.98 23.03 -29.79
CA ALA A 43 17.64 23.58 -28.60
C ALA A 43 19.15 23.33 -28.71
N PRO A 44 20.00 24.32 -28.39
CA PRO A 44 21.44 24.14 -28.43
C PRO A 44 21.81 22.85 -27.67
N LYS A 45 22.55 21.95 -28.33
CA LYS A 45 23.06 20.70 -27.73
C LYS A 45 23.59 20.84 -26.28
N PRO A 46 24.21 21.97 -25.86
CA PRO A 46 24.61 22.19 -24.46
C PRO A 46 23.46 22.19 -23.45
N LEU A 47 22.30 22.79 -23.76
CA LEU A 47 21.16 22.88 -22.85
C LEU A 47 20.49 21.51 -22.61
N ILE A 48 20.50 20.65 -23.64
CA ILE A 48 19.98 19.27 -23.52
C ILE A 48 20.91 18.43 -22.65
N LYS A 49 22.24 18.58 -22.80
CA LYS A 49 23.22 17.86 -21.98
C LYS A 49 23.16 18.26 -20.51
N GLU A 50 23.04 19.55 -20.22
CA GLU A 50 22.89 20.05 -18.85
C GLU A 50 21.60 19.54 -18.20
N HIS A 51 20.48 19.57 -18.94
CA HIS A 51 19.20 19.02 -18.49
C HIS A 51 19.29 17.51 -18.18
N ASN A 52 19.86 16.72 -19.09
CA ASN A 52 20.03 15.27 -18.89
C ASN A 52 20.95 14.98 -17.69
N THR A 53 21.99 15.80 -17.49
CA THR A 53 22.90 15.67 -16.34
C THR A 53 22.18 15.92 -15.02
N HIS A 54 21.35 16.97 -14.94
CA HIS A 54 20.55 17.24 -13.74
C HIS A 54 19.51 16.15 -13.47
N GLN A 55 18.87 15.62 -14.52
CA GLN A 55 17.94 14.50 -14.39
C GLN A 55 18.64 13.22 -13.93
N LEU A 56 19.85 12.92 -14.42
CA LEU A 56 20.64 11.79 -13.94
C LEU A 56 21.02 11.93 -12.46
N GLN A 57 21.47 13.11 -12.03
CA GLN A 57 21.78 13.37 -10.63
C GLN A 57 20.55 13.22 -9.73
N PHE A 58 19.39 13.69 -10.19
CA PHE A 58 18.13 13.51 -9.49
C PHE A 58 17.75 12.03 -9.35
N LEU A 59 17.88 11.24 -10.43
CA LEU A 59 17.62 9.81 -10.40
C LEU A 59 18.58 9.08 -9.47
N ASP A 60 19.87 9.43 -9.48
CA ASP A 60 20.88 8.88 -8.58
C ASP A 60 20.53 9.14 -7.11
N GLN A 61 20.14 10.37 -6.78
CA GLN A 61 19.71 10.74 -5.43
C GLN A 61 18.45 9.95 -5.03
N LEU A 62 17.43 9.91 -5.88
CA LEU A 62 16.18 9.22 -5.59
C LEU A 62 16.40 7.71 -5.39
N ILE A 63 17.22 7.08 -6.24
CA ILE A 63 17.58 5.66 -6.09
C ILE A 63 18.28 5.42 -4.75
N SER A 64 19.24 6.28 -4.38
CA SER A 64 19.94 6.18 -3.09
C SER A 64 18.99 6.30 -1.90
N GLU A 65 18.04 7.24 -1.94
CA GLU A 65 17.03 7.42 -0.89
C GLU A 65 16.11 6.20 -0.76
N GLN A 66 15.69 5.62 -1.90
CA GLN A 66 14.85 4.43 -1.90
C GLN A 66 15.58 3.19 -1.37
N TYR A 67 16.89 3.03 -1.65
CA TYR A 67 17.69 1.96 -1.05
C TYR A 67 17.86 2.12 0.46
N ALA A 68 18.11 3.34 0.94
CA ALA A 68 18.19 3.61 2.37
C ALA A 68 16.87 3.27 3.08
N GLU A 69 15.74 3.57 2.46
CA GLU A 69 14.41 3.22 2.98
C GLU A 69 14.15 1.70 2.94
N LEU A 70 14.60 1.00 1.90
CA LEU A 70 14.55 -0.46 1.83
C LEU A 70 15.31 -1.12 2.97
N ASP A 71 16.52 -0.63 3.27
CA ASP A 71 17.35 -1.14 4.35
C ASP A 71 16.67 -0.91 5.70
N ARG A 72 16.14 0.31 5.93
CA ARG A 72 15.40 0.64 7.15
C ARG A 72 14.19 -0.29 7.35
N LEU A 73 13.33 -0.42 6.34
CA LEU A 73 12.14 -1.27 6.40
C LEU A 73 12.49 -2.75 6.56
N SER A 74 13.57 -3.21 5.93
CA SER A 74 14.04 -4.59 6.03
C SER A 74 14.55 -4.91 7.43
N GLN A 75 15.28 -3.97 8.05
CA GLN A 75 15.73 -4.10 9.43
C GLN A 75 14.54 -4.12 10.39
N GLU A 76 13.63 -3.14 10.30
CA GLU A 76 12.45 -3.09 11.16
C GLU A 76 11.58 -4.35 11.03
N ARG A 77 11.40 -4.87 9.81
CA ARG A 77 10.67 -6.11 9.58
C ARG A 77 11.37 -7.30 10.26
N THR A 78 12.70 -7.34 10.21
CA THR A 78 13.49 -8.41 10.85
C THR A 78 13.33 -8.36 12.36
N ASP A 79 13.38 -7.17 12.95
CA ASP A 79 13.17 -6.96 14.39
C ASP A 79 11.74 -7.35 14.81
N THR A 80 10.73 -6.94 14.05
CA THR A 80 9.33 -7.37 14.28
C THR A 80 9.21 -8.89 14.18
N MET A 81 9.86 -9.54 13.20
CA MET A 81 9.83 -11.00 13.06
C MET A 81 10.51 -11.72 14.24
N ALA A 82 11.61 -11.20 14.77
CA ALA A 82 12.25 -11.74 15.97
C ALA A 82 11.32 -11.63 17.20
N ASN A 83 10.59 -10.53 17.32
CA ASN A 83 9.62 -10.32 18.39
C ASN A 83 8.39 -11.22 18.28
N ILE A 84 7.91 -11.53 17.06
CA ILE A 84 6.80 -12.46 16.83
C ILE A 84 7.07 -13.81 17.50
N ALA A 85 8.27 -14.38 17.32
CA ALA A 85 8.62 -15.66 17.94
C ALA A 85 8.55 -15.61 19.48
N ASN A 86 8.98 -14.48 20.07
CA ASN A 86 8.86 -14.27 21.51
C ASN A 86 7.40 -14.16 21.96
N TYR A 87 6.56 -13.43 21.22
CA TYR A 87 5.14 -13.29 21.53
C TYR A 87 4.39 -14.62 21.39
N GLU A 88 4.71 -15.44 20.38
CA GLU A 88 4.16 -16.80 20.24
C GLU A 88 4.52 -17.66 21.46
N ARG A 89 5.78 -17.63 21.88
CA ARG A 89 6.22 -18.37 23.08
C ARG A 89 5.46 -17.94 24.32
N VAL A 90 5.32 -16.63 24.56
CA VAL A 90 4.62 -16.11 25.73
C VAL A 90 3.13 -16.44 25.68
N CYS A 91 2.50 -16.31 24.51
CA CYS A 91 1.10 -16.69 24.31
C CYS A 91 0.88 -18.18 24.64
N ASN A 92 1.75 -19.06 24.17
CA ASN A 92 1.68 -20.50 24.46
C ASN A 92 1.82 -20.79 25.96
N ILE A 93 2.74 -20.12 26.67
CA ILE A 93 2.88 -20.29 28.13
C ILE A 93 1.59 -19.90 28.87
N HIS A 94 0.94 -18.80 28.48
CA HIS A 94 -0.33 -18.40 29.07
C HIS A 94 -1.44 -19.42 28.74
N LEU A 95 -1.45 -19.93 27.51
CA LEU A 95 -2.43 -20.91 27.05
C LEU A 95 -2.28 -22.25 27.80
N ASP A 96 -1.05 -22.74 27.94
CA ASP A 96 -0.73 -23.98 28.66
C ASP A 96 -1.05 -23.86 30.16
N THR A 97 -0.82 -22.69 30.74
CA THR A 97 -1.16 -22.42 32.15
C THR A 97 -2.67 -22.32 32.32
N LEU A 98 -3.37 -21.65 31.40
CA LEU A 98 -4.83 -21.60 31.39
C LEU A 98 -5.44 -23.00 31.29
N HIS A 99 -4.93 -23.85 30.39
CA HIS A 99 -5.40 -25.22 30.23
C HIS A 99 -5.20 -26.06 31.49
N ARG A 100 -4.05 -25.93 32.16
CA ARG A 100 -3.80 -26.61 33.45
C ARG A 100 -4.76 -26.13 34.53
N ASN A 101 -4.92 -24.82 34.70
CA ASN A 101 -5.83 -24.28 35.71
C ASN A 101 -7.29 -24.67 35.45
N LEU A 102 -7.70 -24.75 34.18
CA LEU A 102 -9.03 -25.24 33.80
C LEU A 102 -9.21 -26.73 34.10
N ALA A 103 -8.17 -27.55 33.89
CA ALA A 103 -8.19 -28.96 34.25
C ALA A 103 -8.31 -29.13 35.78
N ASP A 104 -7.51 -28.41 36.55
CA ASP A 104 -7.58 -28.41 38.02
C ASP A 104 -8.96 -27.99 38.52
N ALA A 105 -9.58 -26.99 37.88
CA ALA A 105 -10.93 -26.53 38.20
C ALA A 105 -11.99 -27.61 37.93
N CYS A 106 -11.87 -28.33 36.81
CA CYS A 106 -12.74 -29.45 36.49
C CYS A 106 -12.60 -30.58 37.52
N ASP A 107 -11.37 -30.92 37.93
CA ASP A 107 -11.09 -32.00 38.87
C ASP A 107 -11.70 -31.75 40.26
N ILE A 108 -11.77 -30.49 40.70
CA ILE A 108 -12.43 -30.12 41.96
C ILE A 108 -13.93 -29.80 41.80
N GLY A 109 -14.49 -29.99 40.60
CA GLY A 109 -15.92 -29.86 40.33
C GLY A 109 -16.43 -28.44 40.12
N ILE A 110 -15.55 -27.48 39.83
CA ILE A 110 -15.96 -26.11 39.46
C ILE A 110 -16.60 -26.14 38.06
N LYS A 111 -17.81 -25.60 37.97
CA LYS A 111 -18.59 -25.51 36.71
C LYS A 111 -18.83 -24.08 36.24
N SER A 112 -18.50 -23.09 37.08
CA SER A 112 -18.71 -21.67 36.80
C SER A 112 -17.42 -20.90 37.08
N CYS A 113 -17.12 -19.93 36.22
CA CYS A 113 -16.00 -18.99 36.41
C CYS A 113 -16.43 -17.74 37.20
N VAL A 114 -17.72 -17.61 37.53
CA VAL A 114 -18.22 -16.51 38.37
C VAL A 114 -17.70 -16.71 39.78
N ILE A 115 -17.09 -15.67 40.35
CA ILE A 115 -16.64 -15.68 41.75
C ILE A 115 -17.85 -15.35 42.62
N ASP A 116 -18.18 -16.27 43.51
CA ASP A 116 -19.27 -16.15 44.47
C ASP A 116 -18.71 -15.96 45.89
N GLU A 117 -19.42 -15.23 46.74
CA GLU A 117 -19.01 -15.04 48.14
C GLU A 117 -18.98 -16.34 48.96
N SER A 118 -19.70 -17.36 48.48
CA SER A 118 -19.71 -18.72 49.06
C SER A 118 -18.53 -19.58 48.59
N ASP A 119 -17.71 -19.11 47.64
CA ASP A 119 -16.51 -19.82 47.22
C ASP A 119 -15.50 -19.88 48.36
N GLY A 120 -15.04 -21.08 48.68
CA GLY A 120 -13.88 -21.24 49.55
C GLY A 120 -12.65 -20.57 48.94
N GLU A 121 -11.72 -20.11 49.78
CA GLU A 121 -10.52 -19.35 49.37
C GLU A 121 -9.76 -19.99 48.19
N LYS A 122 -9.58 -21.31 48.22
CA LYS A 122 -8.89 -22.06 47.14
C LYS A 122 -9.63 -21.98 45.79
N VAL A 123 -10.96 -22.08 45.82
CA VAL A 123 -11.80 -22.00 44.61
C VAL A 123 -11.74 -20.58 44.05
N ARG A 124 -11.83 -19.57 44.93
CA ARG A 124 -11.74 -18.17 44.55
C ARG A 124 -10.39 -17.84 43.89
N LEU A 125 -9.28 -18.23 44.50
CA LEU A 125 -7.93 -18.04 43.94
C LEU A 125 -7.79 -18.69 42.57
N LEU A 126 -8.24 -19.94 42.41
CA LEU A 126 -8.17 -20.62 41.11
C LEU A 126 -9.02 -19.92 40.03
N LYS A 127 -10.23 -19.44 40.37
CA LYS A 127 -11.06 -18.64 39.45
C LYS A 127 -10.37 -17.34 39.04
N GLU A 128 -9.75 -16.63 39.99
CA GLU A 128 -8.98 -15.40 39.74
C GLU A 128 -7.75 -15.66 38.84
N GLU A 129 -7.04 -16.77 39.05
CA GLU A 129 -5.91 -17.17 38.20
C GLU A 129 -6.36 -17.53 36.77
N ILE A 130 -7.47 -18.27 36.63
CA ILE A 130 -8.06 -18.58 35.31
C ILE A 130 -8.42 -17.30 34.56
N GLU A 131 -9.05 -16.34 35.25
CA GLU A 131 -9.39 -15.04 34.68
C GLU A 131 -8.14 -14.28 34.23
N THR A 132 -7.13 -14.22 35.09
CA THR A 132 -5.86 -13.56 34.80
C THR A 132 -5.17 -14.18 33.58
N MET A 133 -5.13 -15.51 33.50
CA MET A 133 -4.55 -16.21 32.36
C MET A 133 -5.37 -16.00 31.09
N ARG A 134 -6.71 -15.97 31.16
CA ARG A 134 -7.59 -15.69 30.01
C ARG A 134 -7.32 -14.30 29.44
N VAL A 135 -7.29 -13.27 30.29
CA VAL A 135 -6.97 -11.90 29.88
C VAL A 135 -5.56 -11.82 29.29
N GLY A 136 -4.60 -12.53 29.91
CA GLY A 136 -3.24 -12.65 29.40
C GLY A 136 -3.19 -13.24 28.00
N VAL A 137 -3.85 -14.37 27.74
CA VAL A 137 -3.96 -15.00 26.41
C VAL A 137 -4.55 -14.03 25.40
N GLN A 138 -5.65 -13.34 25.73
CA GLN A 138 -6.30 -12.39 24.83
C GLN A 138 -5.37 -11.24 24.46
N ASN A 139 -4.69 -10.65 25.44
CA ASN A 139 -3.79 -9.53 25.19
C ASN A 139 -2.57 -9.95 24.35
N TRP A 140 -1.94 -11.08 24.69
CA TRP A 140 -0.79 -11.59 23.92
C TRP A 140 -1.18 -12.04 22.52
N SER A 141 -2.37 -12.61 22.33
CA SER A 141 -2.90 -12.94 21.01
C SER A 141 -3.11 -11.69 20.15
N ARG A 142 -3.62 -10.61 20.74
CA ARG A 142 -3.78 -9.31 20.05
C ARG A 142 -2.42 -8.75 19.64
N ILE A 143 -1.47 -8.65 20.56
CA ILE A 143 -0.11 -8.15 20.28
C ILE A 143 0.56 -8.97 19.17
N LEU A 144 0.42 -10.30 19.23
CA LEU A 144 0.95 -11.20 18.20
C LEU A 144 0.31 -10.94 16.83
N MET A 145 -1.01 -10.76 16.78
CA MET A 145 -1.72 -10.48 15.53
C MET A 145 -1.29 -9.13 14.93
N GLU A 146 -1.19 -8.09 15.76
CA GLU A 146 -0.70 -6.76 15.36
C GLU A 146 0.72 -6.83 14.81
N ALA A 147 1.63 -7.55 15.47
CA ALA A 147 3.00 -7.74 15.01
C ALA A 147 3.06 -8.51 13.67
N LYS A 148 2.24 -9.56 13.51
CA LYS A 148 2.14 -10.31 12.24
C LYS A 148 1.63 -9.44 11.10
N GLN A 149 0.62 -8.61 11.37
CA GLN A 149 0.07 -7.67 10.39
C GLN A 149 1.09 -6.60 10.01
N ASP A 150 1.82 -6.04 10.98
CA ASP A 150 2.88 -5.07 10.76
C ASP A 150 4.00 -5.64 9.88
N ALA A 151 4.49 -6.85 10.20
CA ALA A 151 5.51 -7.53 9.39
C ALA A 151 5.03 -7.82 7.95
N ALA A 152 3.76 -8.16 7.77
CA ALA A 152 3.16 -8.38 6.45
C ALA A 152 3.04 -7.06 5.66
N SER A 153 2.60 -5.98 6.29
CA SER A 153 2.54 -4.64 5.69
C SER A 153 3.91 -4.17 5.25
N LYS A 154 4.92 -4.29 6.11
CA LYS A 154 6.31 -3.95 5.76
C LYS A 154 6.83 -4.77 4.59
N LYS A 155 6.52 -6.08 4.53
CA LYS A 155 6.87 -6.93 3.38
C LYS A 155 6.28 -6.41 2.06
N GLN A 156 5.03 -5.95 2.09
CA GLN A 156 4.37 -5.38 0.90
C GLN A 156 5.04 -4.06 0.50
N GLN A 157 5.34 -3.18 1.46
CA GLN A 157 6.04 -1.91 1.20
C GLN A 157 7.43 -2.14 0.60
N ILE A 158 8.22 -3.05 1.16
CA ILE A 158 9.53 -3.44 0.62
C ILE A 158 9.39 -3.92 -0.83
N THR A 159 8.40 -4.76 -1.13
CA THR A 159 8.18 -5.27 -2.49
C THR A 159 7.86 -4.16 -3.47
N MET A 160 7.01 -3.20 -3.07
CA MET A 160 6.64 -2.05 -3.88
C MET A 160 7.86 -1.15 -4.15
N ILE A 161 8.63 -0.80 -3.12
CA ILE A 161 9.80 0.05 -3.24
C ILE A 161 10.87 -0.63 -4.10
N ALA A 162 11.14 -1.93 -3.90
CA ALA A 162 12.09 -2.68 -4.72
C ALA A 162 11.69 -2.68 -6.22
N GLY A 163 10.39 -2.77 -6.51
CA GLY A 163 9.87 -2.62 -7.86
C GLY A 163 10.11 -1.22 -8.43
N ASN A 164 9.86 -0.18 -7.64
CA ASN A 164 10.11 1.21 -8.03
C ASN A 164 11.59 1.49 -8.29
N VAL A 165 12.49 1.00 -7.43
CA VAL A 165 13.94 1.13 -7.60
C VAL A 165 14.38 0.55 -8.94
N LYS A 166 13.92 -0.67 -9.27
CA LYS A 166 14.24 -1.29 -10.56
C LYS A 166 13.79 -0.44 -11.76
N ASN A 167 12.62 0.20 -11.67
CA ASN A 167 12.14 1.09 -12.72
C ASN A 167 13.01 2.36 -12.83
N LEU A 168 13.38 2.96 -11.69
CA LEU A 168 14.25 4.12 -11.64
C LEU A 168 15.66 3.81 -12.18
N GLU A 169 16.22 2.64 -11.87
CA GLU A 169 17.50 2.20 -12.42
C GLU A 169 17.46 2.03 -13.94
N GLU A 170 16.34 1.55 -14.49
CA GLU A 170 16.13 1.42 -15.93
C GLU A 170 15.97 2.80 -16.59
N GLU A 171 15.19 3.72 -16.00
CA GLU A 171 15.08 5.11 -16.46
C GLU A 171 16.44 5.81 -16.46
N ARG A 172 17.21 5.65 -15.38
CA ARG A 172 18.58 6.16 -15.26
C ARG A 172 19.49 5.59 -16.35
N ARG A 173 19.43 4.29 -16.60
CA ARG A 173 20.20 3.62 -17.66
C ARG A 173 19.84 4.15 -19.04
N GLN A 174 18.55 4.33 -19.32
CA GLN A 174 18.09 4.87 -20.60
C GLN A 174 18.59 6.30 -20.78
N LEU A 175 18.40 7.18 -19.79
CA LEU A 175 18.85 8.57 -19.83
C LEU A 175 20.38 8.70 -19.98
N GLY A 176 21.14 7.80 -19.35
CA GLY A 176 22.60 7.72 -19.48
C GLY A 176 23.09 7.46 -20.90
N GLN A 177 22.27 6.84 -21.75
CA GLN A 177 22.62 6.62 -23.17
C GLN A 177 22.51 7.91 -24.02
N TRP A 178 21.82 8.94 -23.51
CA TRP A 178 21.56 10.20 -24.23
C TRP A 178 22.44 11.37 -23.74
N THR A 179 23.40 11.12 -22.84
CA THR A 179 24.30 12.14 -22.26
C THR A 179 25.68 12.05 -22.90
#